data_AF-A0A537K5A1-F1
#
_entry.id   AF-A0A537K5A1-F1
#
_cell.length_a   1.000
_cell.length_b   1.000
_cell.length_c   1.000
_cell.angle_alpha   90.00
_cell.angle_beta   90.00
_cell.angle_gamma   90.00
#
_symmetry.space_group_name_H-M   'P 1'
#
loop_
_entity.id
_entity.type
_entity.pdbx_description
1 polymer ?
#
loop_
_entity_poly.entity_id
_entity_poly.type
_entity_poly.pdbx_seq_one_letter_code
_entity_poly.pdbx_strand_id
1 'polypeptide(L)' 'MKTLHCRDVGFDCPGVIQANTDDEVLMQAAQHAKEVHGVAVSPEMAEQMKKLIKEEAFEVSED' A
#
# COMPACT_ATOMS: atom_id res chain seq x y z
N MET A 1 8.22 4.93 -7.98
CA MET A 1 7.39 3.73 -7.69
C MET A 1 6.58 4.03 -6.43
N LYS A 2 5.29 3.70 -6.37
CA LYS A 2 4.47 3.87 -5.17
C LYS A 2 4.49 2.59 -4.34
N THR A 3 4.63 2.72 -3.03
CA THR A 3 4.74 1.58 -2.10
C THR A 3 3.87 1.79 -0.87
N LEU A 4 3.12 0.76 -0.45
CA LEU A 4 2.38 0.71 0.81
C LEU A 4 2.82 -0.52 1.61
N HIS A 5 3.20 -0.31 2.87
CA HIS A 5 3.52 -1.38 3.80
C HIS A 5 2.31 -1.68 4.67
N CYS A 6 1.89 -2.94 4.74
CA CYS A 6 0.71 -3.33 5.52
C CYS A 6 0.90 -3.07 7.03
N ARG A 7 2.14 -3.14 7.52
CA ARG A 7 2.51 -2.75 8.89
C ARG A 7 2.23 -1.28 9.20
N ASP A 8 2.46 -0.39 8.24
CA ASP A 8 2.21 1.04 8.41
C ASP A 8 0.71 1.34 8.53
N VAL A 9 -0.15 0.47 7.96
CA VAL A 9 -1.61 0.55 8.07
C VAL A 9 -2.11 0.02 9.43
N GLY A 10 -1.28 -0.73 10.17
CA GLY A 10 -1.60 -1.25 11.51
C GLY A 10 -1.83 -2.76 11.60
N PHE A 11 -1.57 -3.52 10.53
CA PHE A 11 -1.61 -4.98 10.57
C PHE A 11 -0.24 -5.56 10.94
N ASP A 12 -0.20 -6.66 11.70
CA ASP A 12 1.03 -7.44 11.86
C ASP A 12 1.26 -8.34 10.62
N CYS A 13 1.52 -7.70 9.49
CA CYS A 13 1.67 -8.34 8.18
C CYS A 13 2.90 -7.79 7.45
N PRO A 14 3.85 -8.61 7.00
CA PRO A 14 5.02 -8.15 6.25
C PRO A 14 4.71 -7.73 4.80
N GLY A 15 3.44 -7.77 4.38
CA GLY A 15 3.03 -7.47 3.01
C GLY A 15 3.43 -6.05 2.58
N VAL A 16 4.01 -5.96 1.38
CA VAL A 16 4.38 -4.72 0.72
C VAL A 16 3.71 -4.70 -0.64
N ILE A 17 3.00 -3.62 -0.94
CA ILE A 17 2.25 -3.44 -2.18
C ILE A 17 2.92 -2.34 -2.98
N GLN A 18 3.26 -2.64 -4.23
CA GLN A 18 3.95 -1.72 -5.11
C GLN A 18 3.18 -1.56 -6.42
N ALA A 19 3.00 -0.31 -6.85
CA ALA A 19 2.38 0.00 -8.13
C ALA A 19 2.85 1.36 -8.66
N ASN A 20 2.40 1.73 -9.86
CA ASN A 20 2.81 2.99 -10.47
C ASN A 20 1.97 4.17 -9.97
N THR A 21 0.74 3.91 -9.55
CA THR A 21 -0.22 4.92 -9.08
C THR A 21 -0.81 4.57 -7.72
N ASP A 22 -1.28 5.59 -6.99
CA ASP A 22 -1.95 5.39 -5.71
C ASP A 22 -3.20 4.51 -5.84
N ASP A 23 -3.96 4.68 -6.93
CA ASP A 23 -5.20 3.92 -7.15
C ASP A 23 -4.92 2.43 -7.36
N GLU A 24 -3.85 2.09 -8.10
CA GLU A 24 -3.41 0.70 -8.26
C GLU A 24 -2.94 0.10 -6.92
N VAL A 25 -2.23 0.88 -6.09
CA VAL A 25 -1.85 0.44 -4.74
C VAL A 25 -3.09 0.17 -3.90
N LEU A 26 -4.08 1.07 -3.90
CA LEU A 26 -5.32 0.91 -3.13
C LEU A 26 -6.14 -0.29 -3.59
N MET A 27 -6.24 -0.52 -4.90
CA MET A 27 -6.93 -1.70 -5.46
C MET A 27 -6.27 -3.00 -4.99
N GLN A 28 -4.94 -3.09 -5.10
CA GLN A 28 -4.19 -4.26 -4.64
C GLN A 28 -4.26 -4.42 -3.12
N ALA A 29 -4.23 -3.32 -2.36
CA ALA A 29 -4.39 -3.33 -0.90
C ALA A 29 -5.76 -3.84 -0.47
N ALA A 30 -6.82 -3.47 -1.18
CA ALA A 30 -8.15 -3.98 -0.92
C ALA A 30 -8.26 -5.48 -1.18
N GLN A 31 -7.65 -5.98 -2.26
CA GLN A 31 -7.58 -7.41 -2.54
C GLN A 31 -6.79 -8.15 -1.44
N HIS A 32 -5.61 -7.65 -1.10
CA HIS A 32 -4.76 -8.24 -0.07
C HIS A 32 -5.45 -8.28 1.29
N ALA A 33 -6.08 -7.17 1.72
CA ALA A 33 -6.80 -7.12 2.99
C ALA A 33 -7.93 -8.15 3.06
N LYS A 34 -8.65 -8.37 1.96
CA LYS A 34 -9.72 -9.37 1.89
C LYS A 34 -9.17 -10.79 1.93
N GLU A 35 -8.13 -11.09 1.16
CA GLU A 35 -7.61 -12.46 1.00
C GLU A 35 -6.76 -12.92 2.19
N VAL A 36 -5.95 -12.01 2.76
CA VAL A 36 -4.99 -12.35 3.81
C VAL A 36 -5.55 -12.08 5.21
N HIS A 37 -6.37 -11.04 5.36
CA HIS A 37 -6.90 -10.61 6.66
C HIS A 37 -8.41 -10.83 6.82
N GLY A 38 -9.11 -11.20 5.74
CA GLY A 38 -10.57 -11.31 5.77
C GLY A 38 -11.28 -9.97 6.00
N VAL A 39 -10.59 -8.85 5.75
CA VAL A 39 -11.08 -7.50 6.03
C VAL A 39 -11.50 -6.82 4.72
N ALA A 40 -12.71 -6.27 4.70
CA ALA A 40 -13.13 -5.37 3.63
C ALA A 40 -12.61 -3.96 3.91
N VAL A 41 -11.94 -3.35 2.93
CA VAL A 41 -11.45 -1.97 3.05
C VAL A 41 -12.62 -0.99 2.97
N SER A 42 -12.79 -0.19 4.02
CA SER A 42 -13.76 0.91 4.05
C SER A 42 -13.23 2.16 3.34
N PRO A 43 -14.09 3.11 2.96
CA PRO A 43 -13.64 4.38 2.37
C PRO A 43 -12.68 5.17 3.27
N GLU A 44 -12.95 5.20 4.58
CA GLU A 44 -12.08 5.87 5.55
C GLU A 44 -10.70 5.19 5.63
N MET A 45 -10.67 3.85 5.60
CA MET A 45 -9.42 3.10 5.59
C MET A 45 -8.63 3.35 4.29
N ALA A 46 -9.30 3.44 3.13
CA ALA A 46 -8.66 3.78 1.86
C ALA A 46 -8.01 5.18 1.88
N GLU A 47 -8.70 6.17 2.45
CA GLU A 47 -8.15 7.53 2.63
C GLU A 47 -6.94 7.55 3.58
N GLN A 48 -6.96 6.72 4.63
CA GLN A 48 -5.81 6.55 5.52
C GLN A 48 -4.64 5.87 4.80
N MET A 49 -4.90 4.78 4.08
CA MET A 49 -3.90 4.07 3.28
C MET A 49 -3.23 5.02 2.28
N LYS A 50 -4.00 5.86 1.59
CA LYS A 50 -3.48 6.81 0.61
C LYS A 50 -2.42 7.78 1.20
N LYS A 51 -2.60 8.20 2.46
CA LYS A 51 -1.62 9.06 3.17
C LYS A 51 -0.35 8.31 3.58
N LEU A 52 -0.39 6.99 3.62
CA LEU A 52 0.72 6.11 3.97
C LEU A 52 1.48 5.59 2.75
N ILE A 53 0.95 5.80 1.54
CA ILE A 53 1.64 5.46 0.29
C ILE A 53 2.89 6.35 0.17
N LYS A 54 4.04 5.70 0.05
CA LYS A 54 5.33 6.36 -0.13
C LYS A 54 5.72 6.32 -1.60
N GLU A 55 6.29 7.41 -2.08
CA GLU A 55 6.94 7.44 -3.39
C GLU A 55 8.42 7.15 -3.19
N GLU A 56 8.86 6.01 -3.70
CA GLU A 56 10.29 5.77 -3.86
C GLU A 56 10.72 6.39 -5.17
N ALA A 57 11.51 7.47 -5.05
CA ALA A 57 12.31 7.98 -6.14
C ALA A 57 13.35 6.90 -6.48
N PHE A 58 13.45 6.56 -7.76
CA PHE A 58 14.57 5.76 -8.23
C PHE A 58 15.81 6.65 -8.05
N GLU A 59 16.54 6.48 -6.96
CA GLU A 59 17.85 7.07 -6.81
C GLU A 59 18.75 6.37 -7.83
N VAL A 60 18.88 6.95 -9.01
CA VAL A 60 19.99 6.65 -9.90
C VAL A 60 21.25 7.00 -9.12
N SER A 61 21.95 5.97 -8.65
CA SER A 61 23.34 6.09 -8.28
C SER A 61 24.09 6.38 -9.59
N GLU A 62 24.33 7.67 -9.83
CA GLU A 62 25.35 8.11 -10.79
C GLU A 62 26.71 7.78 -10.16
N ASP A 63 27.29 6.65 -10.56
CA ASP A 63 28.71 6.32 -10.35
C ASP A 63 29.47 6.52 -11.66
#